data_AF-A0A8B4VVH5-F1
#
_entry.id   AF-A0A8B4VVH5-F1
#
_cell.length_a   1.000
_cell.length_b   1.000
_cell.length_c   1.000
_cell.angle_alpha   90.00
_cell.angle_beta   90.00
_cell.angle_gamma   90.00
#
_symmetry.space_group_name_H-M   'P 1'
#
loop_
_entity.id
_entity.type
_entity.pdbx_description
1 polymer ?
#
loop_
_entity_poly.entity_id
_entity_poly.type
_entity_poly.pdbx_seq_one_letter_code
_entity_poly.pdbx_strand_id
1 'polypeptide(L)'
;MIIVTLAETTPVLEAANLQQDLRRAGIEPWAWVVNNSLAAAQPSSPFLKIRANRELPLISDVEEQYAKRIALTALQSEEPVGIDLLEEMAK
;
A
#
# COMPACT_ATOMS: atom_id res chain seq x y z
N MET A 1 -3.63 7.82 13.48
CA MET A 1 -3.14 6.43 13.30
C MET A 1 -3.16 6.11 11.81
N ILE A 2 -2.14 5.41 11.32
CA ILE A 2 -2.00 5.03 9.91
C ILE A 2 -1.79 3.51 9.86
N ILE A 3 -2.46 2.84 8.94
CA ILE A 3 -2.28 1.40 8.69
C ILE A 3 -1.40 1.25 7.45
N VAL A 4 -0.38 0.39 7.54
CA VAL A 4 0.50 0.07 6.41
C VAL A 4 0.25 -1.37 6.00
N THR A 5 0.10 -1.63 4.70
CA THR A 5 -0.10 -2.96 4.14
C THR A 5 0.62 -3.12 2.80
N LEU A 6 0.55 -4.30 2.20
CA LEU A 6 1.03 -4.58 0.84
C LEU A 6 -0.16 -4.77 -0.11
N ALA A 7 0.03 -4.55 -1.40
CA ALA A 7 -0.99 -4.80 -2.43
C ALA A 7 -1.17 -6.29 -2.74
N GLU A 8 -1.40 -7.09 -1.71
CA GLU A 8 -1.60 -8.54 -1.76
C GLU A 8 -2.88 -8.91 -0.99
N THR A 9 -3.55 -9.99 -1.40
CA THR A 9 -4.88 -10.34 -0.87
C THR A 9 -4.88 -10.55 0.65
N THR A 10 -3.92 -11.32 1.19
CA THR A 10 -3.87 -11.60 2.63
C THR A 10 -3.52 -10.36 3.45
N PRO A 11 -2.46 -9.58 3.14
CA PRO A 11 -2.16 -8.33 3.84
C PRO A 11 -3.30 -7.31 3.83
N VAL A 12 -4.03 -7.15 2.71
CA VAL A 12 -5.19 -6.24 2.65
C VAL A 12 -6.30 -6.71 3.59
N LEU A 13 -6.62 -8.00 3.57
CA LEU A 13 -7.64 -8.58 4.45
C LEU A 13 -7.26 -8.45 5.94
N GLU A 14 -6.00 -8.73 6.29
CA GLU A 14 -5.49 -8.57 7.66
C GLU A 14 -5.53 -7.12 8.12
N ALA A 15 -5.15 -6.17 7.27
CA ALA A 15 -5.23 -4.74 7.54
C ALA A 15 -6.69 -4.28 7.74
N ALA A 16 -7.64 -4.83 6.97
CA ALA A 16 -9.05 -4.52 7.10
C ALA A 16 -9.63 -5.03 8.43
N ASN A 17 -9.25 -6.26 8.83
CA ASN A 17 -9.61 -6.81 10.13
C ASN A 17 -9.02 -5.99 11.27
N LEU A 18 -7.74 -5.61 11.18
CA LEU A 18 -7.09 -4.72 12.14
C LEU A 18 -7.82 -3.37 12.26
N GLN A 19 -8.22 -2.76 11.15
CA GLN A 19 -9.04 -1.54 11.16
C GLN A 19 -10.36 -1.75 11.90
N GLN A 20 -11.06 -2.85 11.66
CA GLN A 20 -12.31 -3.16 12.37
C GLN A 20 -12.07 -3.28 13.88
N ASP A 21 -11.00 -3.96 14.28
CA ASP A 21 -10.63 -4.13 15.68
C ASP A 21 -10.33 -2.78 16.36
N LEU A 22 -9.60 -1.90 15.68
CA LEU A 22 -9.28 -0.55 16.16
C LEU A 22 -10.54 0.30 16.30
N ARG A 23 -11.46 0.24 15.33
CA ARG A 23 -12.76 0.93 15.40
C ARG A 23 -13.59 0.47 16.59
N ARG A 24 -13.60 -0.83 16.91
CA ARG A 24 -14.28 -1.36 18.11
C ARG A 24 -13.67 -0.83 19.41
N ALA A 25 -12.38 -0.53 19.40
CA ALA A 25 -11.68 0.12 20.51
C ALA A 25 -11.86 1.66 20.53
N GLY A 26 -12.66 2.23 19.63
CA GLY A 26 -12.88 3.68 19.53
C GLY A 26 -11.76 4.44 18.82
N ILE A 27 -10.88 3.75 18.09
CA ILE A 27 -9.74 4.34 17.38
C ILE A 27 -10.02 4.29 15.87
N GLU A 28 -10.25 5.44 15.26
CA GLU A 28 -10.43 5.55 13.81
C GLU A 28 -9.07 5.75 13.10
N PRO A 29 -8.66 4.83 12.21
CA PRO A 29 -7.51 5.07 11.35
C PRO A 29 -7.75 6.30 10.45
N TRP A 30 -6.74 7.15 10.32
CA TRP A 30 -6.85 8.38 9.53
C TRP A 30 -6.55 8.16 8.05
N ALA A 31 -5.66 7.22 7.73
CA ALA A 31 -5.23 6.87 6.38
C ALA A 31 -4.66 5.45 6.31
N TRP A 32 -4.54 4.96 5.07
CA TRP A 32 -3.83 3.73 4.71
C TRP A 32 -2.60 4.06 3.86
N VAL A 33 -1.54 3.26 3.99
CA VAL A 33 -0.39 3.26 3.10
C VAL A 33 -0.30 1.87 2.47
N VAL A 34 -0.44 1.80 1.15
CA VAL A 34 -0.14 0.58 0.40
C VAL A 34 1.32 0.65 -0.03
N ASN A 35 2.15 -0.10 0.68
CA ASN A 35 3.58 -0.10 0.50
C ASN A 35 4.01 -1.07 -0.60
N ASN A 36 5.18 -0.82 -1.18
CA ASN A 36 5.90 -1.74 -2.05
C ASN A 36 5.12 -2.16 -3.32
N SER A 37 4.38 -1.23 -3.92
CA SER A 37 3.53 -1.51 -5.08
C SER A 37 4.35 -1.58 -6.37
N LEU A 38 4.21 -2.68 -7.11
CA LEU A 38 4.69 -2.78 -8.49
C LEU A 38 3.88 -1.89 -9.43
N ALA A 39 2.58 -1.69 -9.18
CA ALA A 39 1.76 -0.79 -9.98
C ALA A 39 2.27 0.66 -9.91
N ALA A 40 2.63 1.13 -8.71
CA ALA A 40 3.22 2.45 -8.53
C ALA A 40 4.64 2.57 -9.13
N ALA A 41 5.41 1.48 -9.16
CA ALA A 41 6.75 1.45 -9.74
C ALA A 41 6.80 1.51 -11.28
N GLN A 42 5.65 1.41 -11.96
CA GLN A 42 5.52 1.51 -13.42
C GLN A 42 6.57 0.70 -14.21
N PRO A 43 6.70 -0.62 -13.95
CA PRO A 43 7.78 -1.42 -14.50
C PRO A 43 7.68 -1.54 -16.03
N SER A 44 8.83 -1.60 -16.70
CA SER A 44 8.91 -1.78 -18.15
C SER A 44 8.80 -3.26 -18.58
N SER A 45 9.27 -4.18 -17.75
CA SER A 45 9.26 -5.63 -18.01
C SER A 45 7.84 -6.18 -18.20
N PRO A 46 7.55 -6.93 -19.29
CA PRO A 46 6.23 -7.51 -19.52
C PRO A 46 5.74 -8.39 -18.36
N PHE A 47 6.64 -9.15 -17.73
CA PHE A 47 6.29 -9.99 -16.59
C PHE A 47 5.86 -9.16 -15.38
N LEU A 48 6.60 -8.09 -15.07
CA LEU A 48 6.29 -7.22 -13.94
C LEU A 48 5.03 -6.39 -14.17
N LYS A 49 4.73 -6.01 -15.43
CA LYS A 49 3.44 -5.38 -15.78
C LYS A 49 2.25 -6.30 -15.48
N ILE A 50 2.36 -7.59 -15.81
CA ILE A 50 1.31 -8.57 -15.48
C ILE A 50 1.13 -8.69 -13.97
N ARG A 51 2.23 -8.67 -13.21
CA ARG A 51 2.20 -8.69 -11.73
C ARG A 51 1.56 -7.41 -11.16
N ALA A 52 1.99 -6.24 -11.63
CA ALA A 52 1.43 -4.94 -11.25
C ALA A 52 -0.09 -4.87 -11.48
N ASN A 53 -0.58 -5.40 -12.61
CA ASN A 53 -2.02 -5.41 -12.90
C ASN A 53 -2.85 -6.23 -11.89
N ARG A 54 -2.24 -7.17 -11.16
CA ARG A 54 -2.92 -7.93 -10.10
C ARG A 54 -3.11 -7.12 -8.81
N GLU A 55 -2.32 -6.05 -8.64
CA GLU A 55 -2.44 -5.15 -7.49
C GLU A 55 -3.60 -4.16 -7.65
N LEU A 56 -3.94 -3.79 -8.89
CA LEU A 56 -4.92 -2.73 -9.18
C LEU A 56 -6.29 -2.95 -8.52
N PRO A 57 -6.91 -4.15 -8.57
CA PRO A 57 -8.19 -4.37 -7.90
C PRO A 57 -8.09 -4.20 -6.38
N LEU A 58 -7.00 -4.67 -5.78
CA LEU A 58 -6.77 -4.59 -4.33
C LEU A 58 -6.54 -3.14 -3.89
N ILE A 59 -5.82 -2.35 -4.69
CA ILE A 59 -5.64 -0.91 -4.45
C ILE A 59 -6.99 -0.19 -4.54
N SER A 60 -7.81 -0.50 -5.55
CA SER A 60 -9.17 0.05 -5.71
C SER A 60 -10.04 -0.28 -4.49
N ASP A 61 -10.00 -1.52 -4.00
CA ASP A 61 -10.75 -1.93 -2.81
C ASP A 61 -10.34 -1.10 -1.57
N VAL A 62 -9.04 -0.83 -1.40
CA VAL A 62 -8.55 0.01 -0.29
C VAL A 62 -9.05 1.45 -0.42
N GLU A 63 -8.98 2.04 -1.61
CA GLU A 63 -9.42 3.41 -1.88
C GLU A 63 -10.94 3.58 -1.72
N GLU A 64 -11.72 2.62 -2.20
CA GLU A 64 -13.18 2.74 -2.23
C GLU A 64 -13.84 2.29 -0.92
N GLN A 65 -13.30 1.26 -0.26
CA GLN A 65 -13.99 0.57 0.84
C GLN A 65 -13.37 0.86 2.22
N TYR A 66 -12.04 1.01 2.30
CA TYR A 66 -11.36 0.99 3.59
C TYR A 66 -10.87 2.35 4.06
N ALA A 67 -10.44 3.24 3.17
CA ALA A 67 -9.75 4.47 3.56
C ALA A 67 -10.23 5.71 2.78
N LYS A 68 -10.48 6.81 3.49
CA LYS A 68 -10.71 8.12 2.85
C LYS A 68 -9.42 8.77 2.32
N ARG A 69 -8.27 8.28 2.78
CA ARG A 69 -6.94 8.78 2.46
C ARG A 69 -6.02 7.59 2.26
N ILE A 70 -5.37 7.58 1.12
CA ILE A 70 -4.43 6.53 0.74
C ILE A 70 -3.13 7.18 0.27
N ALA A 71 -2.02 6.57 0.63
CA ALA A 71 -0.74 6.79 -0.03
C ALA A 71 -0.27 5.47 -0.63
N LEU A 72 0.32 5.53 -1.82
CA LEU A 72 0.98 4.39 -2.46
C LEU A 72 2.46 4.68 -2.52
N THR A 73 3.29 3.71 -2.14
CA THR A 73 4.73 3.79 -2.35
C THR A 73 5.15 2.72 -3.36
N ALA A 74 6.03 3.11 -4.28
CA ALA A 74 6.57 2.19 -5.28
C ALA A 74 7.50 1.15 -4.65
N LEU A 75 7.53 -0.06 -5.22
CA LEU A 75 8.64 -0.98 -5.01
C LEU A 75 9.95 -0.29 -5.44
N GLN A 76 10.91 -0.25 -4.53
CA GLN A 76 12.23 0.34 -4.76
C GLN A 76 13.17 -0.69 -5.40
N SER A 77 14.02 -0.25 -6.34
CA SER A 77 15.04 -1.13 -6.95
C SER A 77 16.20 -1.43 -6.00
N GLU A 78 16.44 -0.54 -5.05
CA GLU A 78 17.44 -0.66 -3.99
C GLU A 78 16.76 -0.48 -2.63
N GLU A 79 17.34 -1.01 -1.57
CA GLU A 79 16.80 -0.76 -0.23
C GLU A 79 16.91 0.74 0.10
N PRO A 80 15.84 1.39 0.57
CA PRO A 80 15.82 2.83 0.83
C PRO A 80 16.54 3.16 2.15
N VAL A 81 17.86 2.97 2.17
CA VAL A 81 18.73 3.18 3.33
C VAL A 81 19.46 4.52 3.20
N GLY A 82 19.44 5.31 4.28
CA GLY A 82 20.00 6.65 4.28
C GLY A 82 18.97 7.72 3.87
N ILE A 83 19.29 8.98 4.16
CA ILE A 83 18.34 10.09 4.02
C ILE A 83 17.94 10.29 2.56
N ASP A 84 18.91 10.24 1.65
CA ASP A 84 18.68 10.51 0.23
C ASP A 84 17.68 9.52 -0.40
N LEU A 85 17.85 8.22 -0.15
CA LEU A 85 16.96 7.18 -0.70
C LEU A 85 15.58 7.16 -0.01
N LEU A 86 15.51 7.54 1.28
CA LEU A 86 14.23 7.71 1.98
C LEU A 86 13.45 8.90 1.44
N GLU A 87 14.12 10.01 1.14
CA GLU A 87 13.50 11.18 0.50
C GLU A 87 13.03 10.88 -0.93
N GLU A 88 13.76 10.06 -1.68
CA GLU A 88 13.33 9.58 -2.99
C GLU A 88 12.10 8.69 -2.89
N MET A 89 12.08 7.72 -1.97
CA MET A 89 10.93 6.84 -1.74
C MET A 89 9.65 7.61 -1.33
N ALA A 90 9.80 8.75 -0.65
CA ALA A 90 8.68 9.53 -0.13
C ALA A 90 7.99 10.44 -1.18
N LYS A 91 8.54 10.53 -2.40
CA LYS A 91 8.00 11.35 -3.51
C LYS A 91 6.96 10.59 -4.31
#